data_AF-A0A7S3YG42-F1
#
_entry.id   AF-A0A7S3YG42-F1
#
_cell.length_a   1.000
_cell.length_b   1.000
_cell.length_c   1.000
_cell.angle_alpha   90.00
_cell.angle_beta   90.00
_cell.angle_gamma   90.00
#
_symmetry.space_group_name_H-M   'P 1'
#
loop_
_entity.id
_entity.type
_entity.pdbx_description
1 polymer ?
#
loop_
_entity_poly.entity_id
_entity_poly.type
_entity_poly.pdbx_seq_one_letter_code
_entity_poly.pdbx_strand_id
1 'polypeptide(L)'
;EGRGKDIGAMIHRGVLHPDSNFCYGEGGAGTWSDGKLTTRIGKNSQEVREVLEAFVQFGAPEKILVDGKPHLGTDRLVRLLRQMREHLIELGTEIHFETKVHRVVIK
;
A
#
# COMPACT_ATOMS: atom_id res chain seq x y z
N GLU A 1 11.93 -1.15 7.99
CA GLU A 1 11.98 -0.80 6.55
C GLU A 1 12.99 -1.70 5.82
N GLY A 2 12.57 -2.92 5.44
CA GLY A 2 13.43 -3.92 4.78
C GLY A 2 13.15 -4.06 3.27
N ARG A 3 11.86 -4.10 2.91
CA ARG A 3 11.36 -4.36 1.56
C ARG A 3 12.00 -3.52 0.45
N GLY A 4 12.24 -2.23 0.69
CA GLY A 4 12.88 -1.37 -0.33
C GLY A 4 14.28 -1.83 -0.73
N LYS A 5 15.04 -2.41 0.21
CA LYS A 5 16.36 -2.98 -0.07
C LYS A 5 16.24 -4.24 -0.93
N ASP A 6 15.24 -5.08 -0.65
CA ASP A 6 14.99 -6.31 -1.42
C ASP A 6 14.52 -6.00 -2.84
N ILE A 7 13.64 -5.00 -3.00
CA ILE A 7 13.25 -4.48 -4.32
C ILE A 7 14.47 -3.95 -5.08
N GLY A 8 15.32 -3.16 -4.43
CA GLY A 8 16.55 -2.65 -5.05
C GLY A 8 17.51 -3.79 -5.45
N ALA A 9 17.66 -4.82 -4.60
CA ALA A 9 18.46 -5.99 -4.91
C ALA A 9 17.93 -6.76 -6.12
N MET A 10 16.62 -6.92 -6.22
CA MET A 10 15.97 -7.57 -7.35
C MET A 10 16.17 -6.77 -8.64
N ILE A 11 15.91 -5.46 -8.63
CA ILE A 11 16.02 -4.60 -9.82
C ILE A 11 17.48 -4.51 -10.31
N HIS A 12 18.43 -4.27 -9.41
CA HIS A 12 19.81 -3.96 -9.80
C HIS A 12 20.73 -5.17 -9.86
N ARG A 13 20.40 -6.26 -9.15
CA ARG A 13 21.26 -7.45 -9.04
C ARG A 13 20.56 -8.74 -9.44
N GLY A 14 19.28 -8.70 -9.81
CA GLY A 14 18.50 -9.90 -10.14
C GLY A 14 18.27 -10.84 -8.96
N VAL A 15 18.49 -10.37 -7.72
CA VAL A 15 18.34 -11.20 -6.51
C VAL A 15 16.93 -11.08 -5.98
N LEU A 16 16.15 -12.16 -6.13
CA LEU A 16 14.77 -12.25 -5.64
C LEU A 16 14.73 -12.76 -4.20
N HIS A 17 14.10 -12.01 -3.29
CA HIS A 17 13.67 -12.52 -2.00
C HIS A 17 12.21 -13.04 -2.11
N PRO A 18 11.94 -14.33 -1.81
CA PRO A 18 10.63 -14.94 -2.07
C PRO A 18 9.50 -14.34 -1.22
N ASP A 19 9.83 -13.84 -0.02
CA ASP A 19 8.84 -13.27 0.92
C ASP A 19 8.87 -11.74 1.01
N SER A 20 9.70 -11.07 0.20
CA SER A 20 9.86 -9.62 0.20
C SER A 20 10.19 -9.14 -1.21
N ASN A 21 9.16 -8.88 -2.00
CA ASN A 21 9.29 -8.57 -3.43
C ASN A 21 8.15 -7.66 -3.88
N PHE A 22 7.96 -7.48 -5.20
CA PHE A 22 6.89 -6.64 -5.73
C PHE A 22 5.50 -7.05 -5.25
N CYS A 23 5.26 -8.33 -5.00
CA CYS A 23 3.97 -8.84 -4.54
C CYS A 23 3.82 -8.79 -3.02
N TYR A 24 4.88 -9.12 -2.27
CA TYR A 24 4.80 -9.37 -0.83
C TYR A 24 5.50 -8.31 0.02
N GLY A 25 4.81 -7.88 1.07
CA GLY A 25 5.26 -6.92 2.07
C GLY A 25 4.21 -5.83 2.33
N GLU A 26 4.57 -4.80 3.11
CA GLU A 26 3.67 -3.70 3.50
C GLU A 26 3.00 -3.03 2.28
N GLY A 27 1.66 -2.95 2.30
CA GLY A 27 0.83 -2.43 1.20
C GLY A 27 0.71 -3.33 -0.03
N GLY A 28 1.26 -4.55 0.02
CA GLY A 28 1.12 -5.57 -1.02
C GLY A 28 1.67 -5.13 -2.38
N ALA A 29 1.01 -5.55 -3.46
CA ALA A 29 1.44 -5.27 -4.83
C ALA A 29 1.29 -3.80 -5.26
N GLY A 30 0.47 -3.02 -4.54
CA GLY A 30 0.21 -1.62 -4.87
C GLY A 30 1.39 -0.70 -4.58
N THR A 31 2.18 -0.99 -3.53
CA THR A 31 3.21 -0.09 -2.98
C THR A 31 4.27 0.34 -3.99
N TRP A 32 4.79 -0.60 -4.78
CA TRP A 32 5.88 -0.39 -5.73
C TRP A 32 5.34 -0.29 -7.16
N SER A 33 4.42 0.65 -7.38
CA SER A 33 3.74 0.86 -8.65
C SER A 33 3.58 2.36 -8.96
N ASP A 34 3.07 2.67 -10.16
CA ASP A 34 2.65 4.02 -10.54
C ASP A 34 1.52 4.56 -9.63
N GLY A 35 0.82 3.67 -8.91
CA GLY A 35 -0.19 4.06 -7.93
C GLY A 35 -1.44 4.68 -8.57
N LYS A 36 -1.84 4.21 -9.76
CA LYS A 36 -3.06 4.65 -10.45
C LYS A 36 -4.31 4.30 -9.64
N LEU A 37 -5.13 5.29 -9.35
CA LEU A 37 -6.36 5.14 -8.59
C LEU A 37 -7.53 4.98 -9.56
N THR A 38 -7.95 3.74 -9.78
CA THR A 38 -9.04 3.39 -10.70
C THR A 38 -10.18 2.69 -9.96
N THR A 39 -11.40 2.82 -10.48
CA THR A 39 -12.60 2.21 -9.89
C THR A 39 -13.51 1.65 -10.96
N ARG A 40 -14.25 0.58 -10.62
CA ARG A 40 -15.28 -0.04 -11.47
C ARG A 40 -16.71 0.27 -11.03
N ILE A 41 -16.88 0.94 -9.89
CA ILE A 41 -18.20 1.27 -9.30
C ILE A 41 -18.58 2.76 -9.48
N GLY A 42 -17.73 3.51 -10.18
CA GLY A 42 -17.93 4.94 -10.47
C GLY A 42 -17.17 5.85 -9.51
N LYS A 43 -16.55 6.89 -10.06
CA LYS A 43 -15.69 7.83 -9.30
C LYS A 43 -16.42 8.68 -8.27
N ASN A 44 -17.74 8.83 -8.42
CA ASN A 44 -18.58 9.64 -7.55
C ASN A 44 -19.29 8.78 -6.48
N SER A 45 -18.96 7.49 -6.38
CA SER A 45 -19.53 6.65 -5.32
C SER A 45 -18.97 7.08 -3.96
N GLN A 46 -19.78 6.95 -2.92
CA GLN A 46 -19.40 7.33 -1.56
C GLN A 46 -18.21 6.49 -1.06
N GLU A 47 -18.19 5.20 -1.38
CA GLU A 47 -17.13 4.27 -0.99
C GLU A 47 -15.79 4.63 -1.65
N VAL A 48 -15.81 5.06 -2.91
CA VAL A 48 -14.59 5.56 -3.59
C VAL A 48 -14.12 6.84 -2.93
N ARG A 49 -15.05 7.76 -2.61
CA ARG A 49 -14.74 9.03 -1.96
C ARG A 49 -14.04 8.81 -0.61
N GLU A 50 -14.57 7.92 0.23
CA GLU A 50 -14.01 7.58 1.55
C GLU A 50 -12.58 7.06 1.46
N VAL A 51 -12.30 6.16 0.50
CA VAL A 51 -10.93 5.66 0.28
C VAL A 51 -9.97 6.78 -0.13
N LEU A 52 -10.41 7.68 -1.02
CA LEU A 52 -9.58 8.80 -1.47
C LEU A 52 -9.35 9.82 -0.34
N GLU A 53 -10.35 10.09 0.50
CA GLU A 53 -10.22 10.96 1.67
C GLU A 53 -9.28 10.36 2.70
N ALA A 54 -9.37 9.05 2.96
CA ALA A 54 -8.41 8.36 3.81
C ALA A 54 -6.98 8.49 3.26
N PHE A 55 -6.77 8.33 1.96
CA PHE A 55 -5.43 8.56 1.38
C PHE A 55 -4.93 9.98 1.62
N VAL A 56 -5.79 11.00 1.46
CA VAL A 56 -5.42 12.39 1.73
C VAL A 56 -5.08 12.61 3.20
N GLN A 57 -5.88 12.05 4.12
CA GLN A 57 -5.63 12.11 5.56
C GLN A 57 -4.22 11.61 5.93
N PHE A 58 -3.72 10.58 5.23
CA PHE A 58 -2.38 10.02 5.45
C PHE A 58 -1.30 10.58 4.50
N GLY A 59 -1.55 11.72 3.86
CA GLY A 59 -0.53 12.50 3.14
C GLY A 59 -0.53 12.33 1.62
N ALA A 60 -1.57 11.76 1.02
CA ALA A 60 -1.80 11.93 -0.41
C ALA A 60 -2.19 13.39 -0.74
N PRO A 61 -1.88 13.89 -1.94
CA PRO A 61 -2.22 15.27 -2.30
C PRO A 61 -3.73 15.41 -2.54
N GLU A 62 -4.35 16.48 -2.04
CA GLU A 62 -5.80 16.74 -2.15
C GLU A 62 -6.34 16.72 -3.58
N LYS A 63 -5.50 17.01 -4.58
CA LYS A 63 -5.90 16.95 -5.99
C LYS A 63 -6.46 15.59 -6.41
N ILE A 64 -6.10 14.49 -5.73
CA ILE A 64 -6.63 13.16 -6.08
C ILE A 64 -8.15 13.05 -5.92
N LEU A 65 -8.75 13.96 -5.14
CA LEU A 65 -10.19 14.00 -4.89
C LEU A 65 -10.98 14.55 -6.08
N VAL A 66 -10.32 15.27 -7.00
CA VAL A 66 -10.94 15.92 -8.16
C VAL A 66 -10.36 15.47 -9.50
N ASP A 67 -9.13 14.96 -9.51
CA ASP A 67 -8.44 14.50 -10.70
C ASP A 67 -9.21 13.35 -11.39
N GLY A 68 -9.39 13.44 -12.71
CA GLY A 68 -10.11 12.42 -13.48
C GLY A 68 -9.37 11.08 -13.59
N LYS A 69 -8.04 11.08 -13.46
CA LYS A 69 -7.16 9.90 -13.49
C LYS A 69 -6.03 10.06 -12.47
N PRO A 70 -6.34 10.01 -11.16
CA PRO A 70 -5.35 10.27 -10.13
C PRO A 70 -4.31 9.15 -10.04
N HIS A 71 -3.10 9.52 -9.63
CA HIS A 71 -2.02 8.59 -9.33
C HIS A 71 -1.15 9.12 -8.18
N LEU A 72 -0.54 8.23 -7.41
CA LEU A 72 0.28 8.57 -6.24
C LEU A 72 1.78 8.35 -6.44
N GLY A 73 2.17 7.35 -7.23
CA GLY A 73 3.56 6.90 -7.35
C GLY A 73 4.10 6.22 -6.09
N THR A 74 5.19 5.46 -6.27
CA THR A 74 5.84 4.65 -5.23
C THR A 74 6.21 5.43 -3.98
N ASP A 75 6.92 6.56 -4.11
CA ASP A 75 7.46 7.28 -2.95
C ASP A 75 6.36 7.78 -2.00
N ARG A 76 5.24 8.25 -2.56
CA ARG A 76 4.08 8.67 -1.77
C ARG A 76 3.39 7.48 -1.14
N LEU A 77 3.19 6.40 -1.89
CA LEU A 77 2.55 5.18 -1.36
C LEU A 77 3.33 4.63 -0.17
N VAL A 78 4.64 4.52 -0.29
CA VAL A 78 5.53 4.03 0.78
C VAL A 78 5.39 4.90 2.03
N ARG A 79 5.38 6.23 1.89
CA ARG A 79 5.22 7.16 3.03
C ARG A 79 3.81 7.11 3.63
N LEU A 80 2.78 7.06 2.80
CA LEU A 80 1.38 7.02 3.21
C LEU A 80 1.07 5.75 3.99
N LEU A 81 1.53 4.59 3.51
CA LEU A 81 1.33 3.31 4.18
C LEU A 81 1.97 3.25 5.56
N ARG A 82 3.14 3.88 5.75
CA ARG A 82 3.78 3.97 7.07
C ARG A 82 2.95 4.77 8.06
N GLN A 83 2.42 5.91 7.63
CA GLN A 83 1.56 6.74 8.46
C GLN A 83 0.27 5.99 8.83
N MET A 84 -0.33 5.27 7.88
CA MET A 84 -1.48 4.40 8.15
C MET A 84 -1.14 3.31 9.17
N ARG A 85 -0.01 2.61 9.01
CA ARG A 85 0.45 1.59 9.96
C ARG A 85 0.64 2.18 11.35
N GLU A 86 1.32 3.31 11.47
CA GLU A 86 1.57 3.99 12.74
C GLU A 86 0.26 4.36 13.43
N HIS A 87 -0.69 4.92 12.69
CA HIS A 87 -2.02 5.23 13.21
C HIS A 87 -2.78 4.00 13.69
N LEU A 88 -2.76 2.89 12.94
CA LEU A 88 -3.39 1.64 13.37
C LEU A 88 -2.76 1.10 14.66
N ILE A 89 -1.44 1.18 14.80
CA ILE A 89 -0.73 0.77 16.01
C ILE A 89 -1.11 1.66 17.20
N GLU A 90 -1.23 2.98 17.01
CA GLU A 90 -1.69 3.92 18.05
C GLU A 90 -3.11 3.60 18.53
N LEU A 91 -3.96 3.09 17.65
CA LEU A 91 -5.30 2.61 17.99
C LEU A 91 -5.32 1.22 18.66
N GLY A 92 -4.16 0.62 18.91
CA GLY A 92 -4.03 -0.69 19.56
C GLY A 92 -4.10 -1.87 18.59
N THR A 93 -3.93 -1.65 17.28
CA THR A 93 -3.89 -2.73 16.30
C THR A 93 -2.52 -3.43 16.32
N GLU A 94 -2.53 -4.76 16.40
CA GLU A 94 -1.33 -5.58 16.24
C GLU A 94 -1.06 -5.84 14.75
N ILE A 95 0.16 -5.54 14.29
CA ILE A 95 0.58 -5.77 12.89
C ILE A 95 1.86 -6.61 12.89
N HIS A 96 1.74 -7.84 12.39
CA HIS A 96 2.86 -8.78 12.29
C HIS A 96 3.40 -8.83 10.86
N PHE A 97 4.56 -8.22 10.63
CA PHE A 97 5.32 -8.39 9.39
C PHE A 97 6.10 -9.70 9.40
N GLU A 98 6.58 -10.12 8.21
CA GLU A 98 7.38 -11.35 8.05
C GLU A 98 6.68 -12.61 8.58
N THR A 99 5.35 -12.55 8.70
CA THR A 99 4.52 -13.59 9.30
C THR A 99 3.56 -14.11 8.26
N LYS A 100 3.80 -15.33 7.76
CA LYS A 100 2.97 -15.97 6.74
C LYS A 100 2.03 -17.00 7.37
N VAL A 101 0.74 -16.88 7.08
CA VAL A 101 -0.25 -17.91 7.45
C VAL A 101 -0.14 -19.07 6.45
N HIS A 102 0.18 -20.26 6.96
CA HIS A 102 0.35 -21.46 6.12
C HIS A 102 -0.91 -22.34 6.03
N ARG A 103 -1.78 -22.28 7.03
CA ARG A 103 -2.96 -23.14 7.14
C ARG A 103 -4.06 -22.44 7.92
N VAL A 104 -5.28 -22.61 7.45
CA VAL A 104 -6.50 -22.29 8.21
C VAL A 104 -7.07 -23.62 8.72
N VAL A 105 -7.35 -23.71 10.01
CA VAL A 105 -7.96 -24.91 10.61
C VAL A 105 -9.46 -24.67 10.67
N ILE A 106 -10.23 -25.49 9.96
CA ILE A 106 -11.69 -25.46 9.95
C ILE A 106 -12.19 -26.65 10.78
N LYS A 107 -13.19 -26.42 11.63
CA LYS A 107 -13.87 -27.46 12.41
C LYS A 107 -15.01 -28.08 11.62
#